data_AF-A0A662M4D6-F1
#
_entry.id   AF-A0A662M4D6-F1
#
_cell.length_a   1.000
_cell.length_b   1.000
_cell.length_c   1.000
_cell.angle_alpha   90.00
_cell.angle_beta   90.00
_cell.angle_gamma   90.00
#
_symmetry.space_group_name_H-M   'P 1'
#
loop_
_entity.id
_entity.type
_entity.pdbx_description
1 polymer ?
#
loop_
_entity_poly.entity_id
_entity_poly.type
_entity_poly.pdbx_seq_one_letter_code
_entity_poly.pdbx_strand_id
1 'polypeptide(L)'
;MTEDIRIWKILEDDNLQEIKRAKLNLEERIEEWITKDISIVSEDLLVIGRQVETDFGGIIDLLCLNRVGDLIILELKRDKTPREITAQILDYASWVRDLPNEKITEIANGYL
;
A
#
# COMPACT_ATOMS: atom_id res chain seq x y z
N MET A 1 4.92 -23.44 -21.77
CA MET A 1 4.51 -24.18 -20.57
C MET A 1 5.27 -23.57 -19.42
N THR A 2 4.64 -22.68 -18.65
CA THR A 2 5.22 -22.16 -17.41
C THR A 2 5.10 -23.27 -16.37
N GLU A 3 6.23 -23.73 -15.82
CA GLU A 3 6.19 -24.73 -14.76
C GLU A 3 5.39 -24.20 -13.57
N ASP A 4 4.46 -25.02 -13.07
CA ASP A 4 3.67 -24.68 -11.90
C ASP A 4 4.56 -24.75 -10.65
N ILE A 5 5.19 -23.63 -10.32
CA ILE A 5 5.87 -23.45 -9.03
C ILE A 5 4.85 -23.71 -7.91
N ARG A 6 5.14 -24.72 -7.09
CA ARG A 6 4.41 -25.07 -5.87
C ARG A 6 5.19 -24.57 -4.66
N ILE A 7 4.48 -24.07 -3.65
CA ILE A 7 5.05 -23.51 -2.43
C ILE A 7 4.46 -24.28 -1.25
N TRP A 8 5.30 -24.67 -0.29
CA TRP A 8 4.87 -25.31 0.95
C TRP A 8 5.28 -24.47 2.14
N LYS A 9 4.37 -24.32 3.11
CA LYS A 9 4.68 -23.83 4.45
C LYS A 9 5.13 -25.00 5.31
N ILE A 10 6.29 -24.87 5.95
CA ILE A 10 6.75 -25.82 6.98
C ILE A 10 6.05 -25.46 8.28
N LEU A 11 5.33 -26.42 8.86
CA LEU A 11 4.65 -26.33 10.15
C LEU A 11 5.47 -27.09 11.22
N GLU A 12 5.00 -27.07 12.46
CA GLU A 12 5.58 -27.87 13.55
C GLU A 12 5.48 -29.38 13.24
N ASP A 13 6.37 -30.16 13.85
CA ASP A 13 6.47 -31.63 13.71
C ASP A 13 6.68 -32.13 12.27
N ASP A 14 7.52 -31.45 11.48
CA ASP A 14 7.86 -31.79 10.08
C ASP A 14 6.65 -31.86 9.13
N ASN A 15 5.52 -31.26 9.52
CA ASN A 15 4.34 -31.22 8.66
C ASN A 15 4.48 -30.16 7.57
N LEU A 16 4.16 -30.54 6.33
CA LEU A 16 4.17 -29.63 5.19
C LEU A 16 2.74 -29.30 4.75
N GLN A 17 2.44 -28.01 4.60
CA GLN A 17 1.18 -27.53 4.06
C GLN A 17 1.40 -26.86 2.70
N GLU A 18 0.87 -27.46 1.63
CA GLU A 18 0.90 -26.85 0.30
C GLU A 18 0.04 -25.57 0.27
N ILE A 19 0.63 -24.47 -0.17
CA ILE A 19 -0.06 -23.20 -0.37
C ILE A 19 -0.77 -23.25 -1.71
N LYS A 20 -2.10 -23.38 -1.67
CA LYS A 20 -2.94 -23.34 -2.87
C LYS A 20 -2.92 -21.94 -3.47
N ARG A 21 -2.70 -21.84 -4.79
CA ARG A 21 -2.86 -20.58 -5.51
C ARG A 21 -4.30 -20.11 -5.41
N ALA A 22 -4.50 -18.86 -5.03
CA ALA A 22 -5.77 -18.18 -5.06
C ALA A 22 -5.67 -16.99 -6.02
N LYS A 23 -6.77 -16.65 -6.69
CA LYS A 23 -6.84 -15.39 -7.41
C LYS A 23 -7.07 -14.26 -6.41
N LEU A 24 -6.28 -13.20 -6.57
CA LEU A 24 -6.56 -11.93 -5.94
C LEU A 24 -7.69 -11.26 -6.74
N ASN A 25 -8.84 -11.06 -6.11
CA ASN A 25 -10.04 -10.65 -6.85
C ASN A 25 -10.34 -9.15 -6.77
N LEU A 26 -9.77 -8.45 -5.78
CA LEU A 26 -10.08 -7.04 -5.49
C LEU A 26 -8.81 -6.30 -5.05
N GLU A 27 -8.63 -5.07 -5.55
CA GLU A 27 -7.53 -4.17 -5.14
C GLU A 27 -7.66 -3.76 -3.67
N GLU A 28 -8.89 -3.56 -3.19
CA GLU A 28 -9.21 -3.33 -1.78
C GLU A 28 -8.58 -4.39 -0.85
N ARG A 29 -8.47 -5.65 -1.29
CA ARG A 29 -7.81 -6.70 -0.49
C ARG A 29 -6.31 -6.50 -0.37
N ILE A 30 -5.65 -5.95 -1.38
CA ILE A 30 -4.23 -5.59 -1.29
C ILE A 30 -4.06 -4.51 -0.24
N GLU A 31 -4.89 -3.47 -0.31
CA GLU A 31 -4.87 -2.36 0.62
C GLU A 31 -5.14 -2.83 2.06
N GLU A 32 -6.13 -3.71 2.26
CA GLU A 32 -6.40 -4.31 3.57
C GLU A 32 -5.21 -5.10 4.12
N TRP A 33 -4.48 -5.83 3.27
CA TRP A 33 -3.32 -6.59 3.73
C TRP A 33 -2.15 -5.68 4.08
N ILE A 34 -1.87 -4.68 3.25
CA ILE A 34 -0.79 -3.71 3.49
C ILE A 34 -1.09 -2.85 4.73
N THR A 35 -2.35 -2.46 4.95
CA THR A 35 -2.73 -1.72 6.17
C THR A 35 -2.65 -2.58 7.44
N LYS A 36 -2.91 -3.89 7.34
CA LYS A 36 -2.71 -4.83 8.46
C LYS A 36 -1.24 -5.10 8.74
N ASP A 37 -0.42 -5.15 7.68
CA ASP A 37 1.01 -5.42 7.78
C ASP A 37 1.77 -4.70 6.66
N ILE A 38 2.25 -3.50 6.97
CA ILE A 38 3.00 -2.65 6.04
C ILE A 38 4.39 -3.25 5.71
N SER A 39 4.88 -4.21 6.50
CA SER A 39 6.15 -4.89 6.25
C SER A 39 6.14 -5.69 4.94
N ILE A 40 4.95 -6.00 4.41
CA ILE A 40 4.78 -6.55 3.06
C ILE A 40 5.43 -5.65 2.00
N VAL A 41 5.40 -4.33 2.22
CA VAL A 41 6.02 -3.32 1.35
C VAL A 41 7.39 -2.91 1.88
N SER A 42 7.48 -2.54 3.17
CA SER A 42 8.71 -2.10 3.83
C SER A 42 8.56 -2.04 5.34
N GLU A 43 9.59 -2.44 6.09
CA GLU A 43 9.65 -2.33 7.55
C GLU A 43 9.86 -0.88 8.05
N ASP A 44 10.15 0.05 7.14
CA ASP A 44 10.51 1.43 7.47
C ASP A 44 9.36 2.43 7.29
N LEU A 45 8.19 1.93 6.90
CA LEU A 45 7.00 2.75 6.66
C LEU A 45 6.00 2.63 7.81
N LEU A 46 5.39 3.75 8.15
CA LEU A 46 4.23 3.86 9.02
C LEU A 46 3.06 4.39 8.19
N VAL A 47 1.98 3.62 8.08
CA VAL A 47 0.75 4.12 7.44
C VAL A 47 0.12 5.17 8.36
N ILE A 48 -0.12 6.37 7.84
CA ILE A 48 -0.74 7.49 8.56
C ILE A 48 -2.09 7.90 7.98
N GLY A 49 -2.48 7.35 6.84
CA GLY A 49 -3.76 7.63 6.21
C GLY A 49 -4.12 6.59 5.18
N ARG A 50 -5.42 6.36 5.00
CA ARG A 50 -6.01 5.42 4.04
C ARG A 50 -7.10 6.14 3.27
N GLN A 51 -7.13 5.97 1.95
CA GLN A 51 -8.11 6.61 1.05
C GLN A 51 -8.18 8.14 1.29
N VAL A 52 -7.01 8.78 1.27
CA VAL A 52 -6.86 10.21 1.61
C VAL A 52 -7.30 11.06 0.42
N GLU A 53 -8.36 11.85 0.61
CA GLU A 53 -8.83 12.80 -0.40
C GLU A 53 -7.86 13.98 -0.54
N THR A 54 -7.53 14.30 -1.79
CA THR A 54 -6.75 15.48 -2.18
C THR A 54 -7.67 16.64 -2.55
N ASP A 55 -7.18 17.88 -2.45
CA ASP A 55 -7.99 19.07 -2.76
C ASP A 55 -8.45 19.15 -4.23
N PHE A 56 -7.78 18.42 -5.12
CA PHE A 56 -8.11 18.35 -6.55
C PHE A 56 -9.06 17.18 -6.90
N GLY A 57 -9.60 16.49 -5.88
CA GLY A 57 -10.60 15.42 -6.05
C GLY A 57 -10.03 14.04 -6.35
N GLY A 58 -8.70 13.86 -6.28
CA GLY A 58 -8.08 12.54 -6.32
C GLY A 58 -8.02 11.89 -4.94
N ILE A 59 -7.90 10.56 -4.90
CA ILE A 59 -7.84 9.77 -3.66
C ILE A 59 -6.54 8.98 -3.66
N ILE A 60 -5.71 9.19 -2.63
CA ILE A 60 -4.49 8.42 -2.40
C ILE A 60 -4.86 7.15 -1.63
N ASP A 61 -4.50 5.96 -2.15
CA ASP A 61 -4.82 4.69 -1.48
C ASP A 61 -4.24 4.64 -0.06
N LEU A 62 -2.93 4.87 0.09
CA LEU A 62 -2.26 4.96 1.39
C LEU A 62 -1.24 6.10 1.43
N LEU A 63 -1.27 6.85 2.53
CA LEU A 63 -0.25 7.85 2.87
C LEU A 63 0.56 7.32 4.06
N CYS A 64 1.88 7.34 3.92
CA CYS A 64 2.80 6.82 4.92
C CYS A 64 3.87 7.86 5.31
N LEU A 65 4.52 7.62 6.45
CA LEU A 65 5.78 8.26 6.83
C LEU A 65 6.91 7.24 6.84
N ASN A 66 8.09 7.64 6.39
CA ASN A 66 9.32 6.87 6.63
C ASN A 66 9.99 7.27 7.95
N ARG A 67 11.08 6.58 8.32
CA ARG A 67 11.83 6.85 9.57
C ARG A 67 12.41 8.26 9.70
N VAL A 68 12.63 8.98 8.60
CA VAL A 68 13.18 10.34 8.61
C VAL A 68 12.09 11.41 8.53
N GLY A 69 10.82 11.00 8.44
CA GLY A 69 9.66 11.89 8.40
C GLY A 69 9.24 12.32 7.00
N ASP A 70 9.77 11.71 5.93
CA ASP A 70 9.26 11.98 4.58
C ASP A 70 7.90 11.31 4.39
N LEU A 71 7.01 12.00 3.68
CA LEU A 71 5.74 11.45 3.24
C LEU A 71 5.94 10.54 2.03
N ILE A 72 5.37 9.35 2.12
CA ILE A 72 5.43 8.32 1.08
C ILE A 72 4.01 8.00 0.62
N ILE A 73 3.78 8.12 -0.67
CA ILE A 73 2.51 7.77 -1.31
C ILE A 73 2.61 6.33 -1.81
N LEU A 74 1.66 5.47 -1.42
CA LEU A 74 1.51 4.15 -2.02
C LEU A 74 0.20 4.11 -2.80
N GLU A 75 0.31 3.93 -4.11
CA GLU A 75 -0.79 3.70 -5.03
C GLU A 75 -0.81 2.22 -5.43
N LEU A 76 -1.92 1.53 -5.20
CA LEU A 76 -2.01 0.09 -5.35
C LEU A 76 -2.73 -0.28 -6.66
N LYS A 77 -2.18 -1.26 -7.37
CA LYS A 77 -2.81 -1.83 -8.57
C LYS A 77 -2.64 -3.34 -8.60
N ARG A 78 -3.71 -4.05 -8.94
CA ARG A 78 -3.70 -5.52 -9.06
C ARG A 78 -3.08 -5.98 -10.38
N ASP A 79 -3.35 -5.24 -11.45
CA ASP A 79 -2.91 -5.57 -12.82
C ASP A 79 -1.85 -4.57 -13.32
N LYS A 80 -1.45 -4.70 -14.60
CA LYS A 80 -0.50 -3.79 -15.25
C LYS A 80 -0.93 -2.34 -15.03
N THR A 81 -0.01 -1.53 -14.54
CA THR A 81 -0.14 -0.08 -14.43
C THR A 81 -0.11 0.55 -15.83
N PRO A 82 -1.23 1.10 -16.34
CA PRO A 82 -1.18 1.91 -17.55
C PRO A 82 -0.35 3.18 -17.28
N ARG A 83 0.22 3.77 -18.35
CA ARG A 83 1.01 5.01 -18.28
C ARG A 83 0.28 6.17 -17.59
N GLU A 84 -1.05 6.14 -17.58
CA GLU A 84 -1.92 7.11 -16.93
C GLU A 84 -1.67 7.23 -15.41
N ILE A 85 -1.16 6.16 -14.76
CA ILE A 85 -0.83 6.19 -13.33
C ILE A 85 0.28 7.19 -12.99
N THR A 86 1.21 7.44 -13.92
CA THR A 86 2.33 8.35 -13.64
C THR A 86 1.85 9.78 -13.47
N ALA A 87 0.84 10.21 -14.23
CA ALA A 87 0.26 11.55 -14.08
C ALA A 87 -0.43 11.69 -12.71
N GLN A 88 -1.24 10.70 -12.33
CA GLN A 88 -1.93 10.66 -11.04
C GLN A 88 -0.94 10.74 -9.86
N ILE A 89 0.14 9.96 -9.89
CA ILE A 89 1.16 9.99 -8.83
C ILE A 89 1.87 11.35 -8.77
N LEU A 90 2.11 12.00 -9.91
CA LEU A 90 2.69 13.35 -9.95
C LEU A 90 1.75 14.40 -9.36
N ASP A 91 0.44 14.30 -9.64
CA ASP A 91 -0.57 15.18 -9.06
C ASP A 91 -0.62 15.01 -7.53
N TYR A 92 -0.59 13.76 -7.05
CA TYR A 92 -0.54 13.46 -5.62
C TYR A 92 0.73 13.96 -4.97
N ALA A 93 1.89 13.74 -5.59
CA ALA A 93 3.16 14.24 -5.08
C ALA A 93 3.19 15.77 -5.00
N SER A 94 2.60 16.46 -6.00
CA SER A 94 2.48 17.92 -5.96
C SER A 94 1.59 18.39 -4.81
N TRP A 95 0.49 17.71 -4.53
CA TRP A 95 -0.39 18.04 -3.41
C TRP A 95 0.27 17.75 -2.05
N VAL A 96 0.85 16.56 -1.88
CA VAL A 96 1.53 16.13 -0.65
C VAL A 96 2.70 17.04 -0.29
N ARG A 97 3.46 17.52 -1.29
CA ARG A 97 4.58 18.46 -1.07
C ARG A 97 4.14 19.74 -0.37
N ASP A 98 2.93 20.21 -0.65
CA ASP A 98 2.43 21.50 -0.19
C ASP A 98 1.56 21.36 1.09
N LEU A 99 1.47 20.16 1.67
CA LEU A 99 0.73 19.89 2.90
C LEU A 99 1.39 20.55 4.12
N PRO A 100 0.65 21.34 4.91
CA PRO A 100 1.15 21.85 6.18
C PRO A 100 1.22 20.74 7.23
N ASN A 101 2.15 20.87 8.18
CA ASN A 101 2.35 19.89 9.26
C ASN A 101 1.07 19.65 10.08
N GLU A 102 0.25 20.68 10.28
CA GLU A 102 -1.03 20.57 10.98
C GLU A 102 -1.98 19.62 10.24
N LYS A 103 -2.00 19.68 8.90
CA LYS A 103 -2.86 18.81 8.08
C LYS A 103 -2.38 17.36 8.09
N ILE A 104 -1.06 17.16 8.03
CA ILE A 104 -0.46 15.81 8.15
C ILE A 104 -0.82 15.20 9.52
N THR A 105 -0.72 16.00 10.58
CA THR A 105 -1.07 15.59 11.94
C THR A 105 -2.56 15.27 12.07
N GLU A 106 -3.44 16.06 11.44
CA GLU A 106 -4.88 15.80 11.38
C GLU A 106 -5.18 14.46 10.69
N ILE A 107 -4.56 14.20 9.53
CA ILE A 107 -4.71 12.93 8.80
C ILE A 107 -4.27 11.76 9.69
N ALA A 108 -3.09 11.86 10.31
CA ALA A 108 -2.55 10.82 11.18
C ALA A 108 -3.46 10.53 12.38
N ASN A 109 -3.95 11.57 13.06
CA ASN A 109 -4.85 11.44 14.21
C ASN A 109 -6.23 10.87 13.82
N GLY A 110 -6.65 11.04 12.57
CA GLY A 110 -7.88 10.45 12.06
C GLY A 110 -7.76 8.96 11.73
N TYR A 111 -6.54 8.46 11.58
CA TYR A 111 -6.25 7.10 11.14
C TYR A 111 -5.70 6.18 12.23
N LEU A 112 -4.75 6.66 13.03
CA LEU A 112 -4.05 5.91 14.10
C LEU A 112 -4.89 5.80 15.38
#